data_AF-A0A257AD29-F1
#
_entry.id   AF-A0A257AD29-F1
#
_cell.length_a   1.000
_cell.length_b   1.000
_cell.length_c   1.000
_cell.angle_alpha   90.00
_cell.angle_beta   90.00
_cell.angle_gamma   90.00
#
_symmetry.space_group_name_H-M   'P 1'
#
loop_
_entity.id
_entity.type
_entity.pdbx_description
1 polymer ?
#
loop_
_entity_poly.entity_id
_entity_poly.type
_entity_poly.pdbx_seq_one_letter_code
_entity_poly.pdbx_strand_id
1 'polypeptide(L)' 'MHAPMDEKMVVEDENLAVINIFKEGSEFVAIVETQGWKREYRNTVFEDMLRELVIDLQEEFGAE' A
#
# COMPACT_ATOMS: atom_id res chain seq x y z
N MET A 1 -24.16 -27.06 28.70
CA MET A 1 -24.27 -25.88 27.82
C MET A 1 -22.87 -25.32 27.67
N HIS A 2 -22.29 -25.42 26.48
CA HIS A 2 -20.92 -24.98 26.18
C HIS A 2 -21.01 -23.89 25.11
N ALA A 3 -20.56 -22.69 25.45
CA ALA A 3 -20.21 -21.60 24.55
C ALA A 3 -19.02 -20.90 25.23
N PRO A 4 -18.04 -20.35 24.51
CA PRO A 4 -18.17 -19.76 23.17
C PRO A 4 -17.20 -20.38 22.14
N MET A 5 -17.66 -20.52 20.90
CA MET A 5 -16.73 -20.47 19.78
C MET A 5 -16.66 -19.00 19.38
N ASP A 6 -15.64 -18.32 19.87
CA ASP A 6 -15.17 -17.06 19.29
C ASP A 6 -14.79 -17.38 17.84
N GLU A 7 -15.78 -17.27 16.96
CA GLU A 7 -15.57 -17.06 15.55
C GLU A 7 -14.80 -15.75 15.46
N LYS A 8 -13.46 -15.88 15.43
CA LYS A 8 -12.58 -14.79 15.04
C LYS A 8 -13.16 -14.26 13.75
N MET A 9 -13.84 -13.13 13.85
CA MET A 9 -14.17 -12.27 12.73
C MET A 9 -12.83 -12.02 12.08
N VAL A 10 -12.53 -12.77 11.02
CA VAL A 10 -11.50 -12.38 10.09
C VAL A 10 -12.11 -11.14 9.49
N VAL A 11 -11.78 -9.98 10.08
CA VAL A 11 -11.90 -8.72 9.39
C VAL A 11 -11.12 -9.01 8.13
N GLU A 12 -11.83 -9.22 7.02
CA GLU A 12 -11.23 -9.14 5.70
C GLU A 12 -10.62 -7.75 5.72
N ASP A 13 -9.33 -7.69 6.02
CA ASP A 13 -8.53 -6.48 6.07
C ASP A 13 -8.72 -5.91 4.66
N GLU A 14 -9.66 -4.96 4.52
CA GLU A 14 -9.95 -4.32 3.25
C GLU A 14 -8.62 -3.72 2.82
N ASN A 15 -7.95 -4.39 1.89
CA ASN A 15 -6.58 -4.06 1.54
C ASN A 15 -6.59 -2.65 0.97
N LEU A 16 -6.16 -1.68 1.78
CA LEU A 16 -6.29 -0.25 1.48
C LEU A 16 -5.45 0.11 0.26
N ALA A 17 -4.29 -0.54 0.10
CA ALA A 17 -3.37 -0.33 -1.00
C ALA A 17 -2.47 -1.54 -1.23
N VAL A 18 -2.36 -1.97 -2.49
CA VAL A 18 -1.36 -2.93 -2.95
C VAL A 18 -0.17 -2.16 -3.52
N ILE A 19 1.01 -2.38 -2.96
CA ILE A 19 2.24 -1.70 -3.38
C ILE A 19 3.23 -2.73 -3.92
N ASN A 20 3.54 -2.65 -5.21
CA ASN A 20 4.51 -3.50 -5.87
C ASN A 20 5.76 -2.70 -6.20
N ILE A 21 6.89 -3.06 -5.58
CA ILE A 21 8.16 -2.38 -5.80
C ILE A 21 9.17 -3.32 -6.43
N PHE A 22 9.76 -2.91 -7.54
CA PHE A 22 10.74 -3.69 -8.28
C PHE A 22 11.81 -2.78 -8.89
N LYS A 23 12.95 -3.38 -9.23
CA LYS A 23 14.07 -2.68 -9.87
C LYS A 23 14.10 -3.04 -11.35
N GLU A 24 14.05 -2.04 -12.21
CA GLU A 24 14.15 -2.18 -13.66
C GLU A 24 15.44 -1.50 -14.14
N GLY A 25 16.48 -2.30 -14.38
CA GLY A 25 17.79 -1.79 -14.80
C GLY A 25 18.46 -0.91 -13.72
N SER A 26 18.56 0.39 -13.99
CA SER A 26 19.13 1.39 -13.05
C SER A 26 18.05 2.18 -12.29
N GLU A 27 16.79 1.87 -12.51
CA GLU A 27 15.65 2.58 -11.92
C GLU A 27 14.86 1.64 -10.99
N PHE A 28 14.23 2.24 -10.00
CA PHE A 28 13.26 1.63 -9.11
C PHE A 28 11.88 2.05 -9.56
N VAL A 29 10.96 1.08 -9.62
CA VAL A 29 9.57 1.28 -10.00
C VAL A 29 8.71 0.81 -8.85
N ALA A 30 7.77 1.65 -8.41
CA ALA A 30 6.74 1.31 -7.46
C ALA A 30 5.36 1.53 -8.08
N ILE A 31 4.52 0.51 -8.06
CA ILE A 31 3.14 0.58 -8.52
C ILE A 31 2.26 0.47 -7.28
N VAL A 32 1.48 1.51 -7.02
CA VAL A 32 0.49 1.55 -5.96
C VAL A 32 -0.88 1.41 -6.60
N GLU A 33 -1.68 0.48 -6.11
CA GLU A 33 -3.06 0.26 -6.49
C GLU A 33 -3.93 0.32 -5.23
N THR A 34 -4.67 1.41 -5.08
CA THR A 34 -5.66 1.59 -4.01
C THR A 34 -7.06 1.29 -4.56
N GLN A 35 -8.08 1.28 -3.70
CA GLN A 35 -9.46 1.10 -4.15
C GLN A 35 -9.93 2.23 -5.10
N GLY A 36 -9.31 3.41 -5.04
CA GLY A 36 -9.73 4.61 -5.78
C GLY A 36 -8.82 4.99 -6.96
N TRP A 37 -7.52 4.67 -6.89
CA TRP A 37 -6.58 5.02 -7.95
C TRP A 37 -5.40 4.06 -8.05
N LYS A 38 -4.72 4.17 -9.19
CA LYS A 38 -3.48 3.47 -9.48
C LYS A 38 -2.41 4.44 -9.92
N ARG A 39 -1.23 4.39 -9.32
CA ARG A 39 -0.12 5.30 -9.61
C ARG A 39 1.18 4.53 -9.69
N GLU A 40 2.01 4.95 -10.63
CA GLU A 40 3.32 4.39 -10.87
C GLU A 40 4.35 5.47 -10.56
N TYR A 41 5.35 5.10 -9.77
CA TYR A 41 6.49 5.92 -9.39
C TYR A 41 7.73 5.27 -9.98
N ARG A 42 8.57 6.06 -10.65
CA ARG A 42 9.83 5.58 -11.23
C ARG A 42 10.94 6.55 -10.89
N ASN A 43 11.99 6.06 -10.25
CA ASN A 43 13.13 6.90 -9.85
C ASN A 43 14.43 6.10 -9.86
N THR A 44 15.56 6.75 -10.12
CA THR A 44 16.89 6.13 -9.97
C THR A 44 17.30 5.99 -8.49
N VAL A 45 16.69 6.78 -7.61
CA VAL A 45 16.94 6.79 -6.17
C VAL A 45 15.74 6.20 -5.44
N PHE A 46 15.94 5.05 -4.79
CA PHE A 46 14.88 4.31 -4.10
C PHE A 46 14.20 5.12 -2.99
N GLU A 47 14.99 5.84 -2.19
CA GLU A 47 14.47 6.66 -1.08
C GLU A 47 13.59 7.81 -1.57
N ASP A 48 13.93 8.40 -2.72
CA ASP A 48 13.18 9.50 -3.31
C ASP A 48 11.81 9.01 -3.81
N MET A 49 11.79 7.87 -4.53
CA MET A 49 10.56 7.20 -4.96
C MET A 49 9.66 6.82 -3.78
N LEU A 50 10.23 6.23 -2.73
CA LEU A 50 9.46 5.88 -1.53
C LEU A 50 8.90 7.11 -0.84
N ARG A 51 9.65 8.20 -0.81
CA ARG A 51 9.19 9.44 -0.18
C ARG A 51 7.98 10.01 -0.90
N GLU A 52 8.02 10.07 -2.24
CA GLU A 52 6.88 10.50 -3.05
C GLU A 52 5.67 9.59 -2.82
N LEU A 53 5.88 8.26 -2.86
CA LEU A 53 4.84 7.27 -2.62
C LEU A 53 4.19 7.42 -1.24
N VAL A 54 5.00 7.61 -0.18
CA VAL A 54 4.49 7.73 1.19
C VAL A 54 3.75 9.04 1.39
N ILE A 55 4.20 10.14 0.78
CA ILE A 55 3.47 11.42 0.83
C ILE A 55 2.06 11.22 0.24
N ASP A 56 1.96 10.60 -0.94
CA ASP A 56 0.68 10.39 -1.62
C ASP A 56 -0.26 9.49 -0.81
N LEU A 57 0.27 8.41 -0.22
CA LEU A 57 -0.50 7.55 0.69
C LEU A 57 -0.90 8.27 1.98
N GLN A 58 -0.05 9.14 2.53
CA GLN A 58 -0.40 9.93 3.72
C GLN A 58 -1.44 11.01 3.40
N GLU A 59 -1.41 11.61 2.22
CA GLU A 59 -2.45 12.54 1.77
C GLU A 59 -3.80 11.82 1.58
N GLU A 60 -3.79 10.57 1.10
CA GLU A 60 -5.02 9.80 0.93
C GLU A 60 -5.56 9.20 2.24
N PHE A 61 -4.71 8.54 3.03
CA PHE A 61 -5.14 7.77 4.21
C PHE A 61 -4.90 8.49 5.55
N GLY A 62 -4.13 9.58 5.56
CA GLY A 62 -3.74 10.30 6.78
C GLY A 62 -4.63 11.48 7.15
N ALA A 63 -5.79 11.64 6.48
CA ALA A 63 -6.77 12.66 6.80
C ALA A 63 -7.63 12.26 8.02
N GLU A 64 -7.01 12.17 9.21
CA GLU A 64 -7.68 12.16 10.51
C GLU A 64 -7.15 13.27 11.44
#